data_AF-A0A1I7TS80-F1
#
_entry.id   AF-A0A1I7TS80-F1
#
_cell.length_a   1.000
_cell.length_b   1.000
_cell.length_c   1.000
_cell.angle_alpha   90.00
_cell.angle_beta   90.00
_cell.angle_gamma   90.00
#
_symmetry.space_group_name_H-M   'P 1'
#
loop_
_entity.id
_entity.type
_entity.pdbx_description
1 polymer ?
#
loop_
_entity_poly.entity_id
_entity_poly.type
_entity_poly.pdbx_seq_one_letter_code
_entity_poly.pdbx_strand_id
1 'polypeptide(L)'
;MKFLVLLILGTVFLSSFTTAQTPISCAFCLSGLAQINQQILSSPDMQAQMGIQASQGCDQIPVKQTRQTCRGTLNTNFNIFYTNFTMQSNNSPTQMCINMGMC
;
A
#
# COMPACT_ATOMS: atom_id res chain seq x y z
N MET A 1 -34.32 15.81 28.91
CA MET A 1 -32.91 15.46 29.22
C MET A 1 -32.37 14.27 28.42
N LYS A 2 -33.18 13.26 28.01
CA LYS A 2 -32.69 12.13 27.18
C LYS A 2 -32.32 12.50 25.73
N PHE A 3 -33.05 13.43 25.11
CA PHE A 3 -32.79 13.84 23.72
C PHE A 3 -31.50 14.65 23.53
N LEU A 4 -31.10 15.42 24.55
CA LEU A 4 -29.86 16.20 24.54
C LEU A 4 -28.62 15.28 24.59
N VAL A 5 -28.68 14.21 25.37
CA VAL A 5 -27.57 13.23 25.49
C VAL A 5 -27.32 12.49 24.18
N LEU A 6 -28.38 12.14 23.44
CA LEU A 6 -28.27 11.49 22.13
C LEU A 6 -27.68 12.42 21.05
N LEU A 7 -28.00 13.70 21.12
CA LEU A 7 -27.47 14.71 20.19
C LEU A 7 -25.97 14.95 20.41
N ILE A 8 -25.53 14.98 21.66
CA ILE A 8 -24.11 15.16 22.02
C ILE A 8 -23.27 13.94 21.62
N LEU A 9 -23.79 12.71 21.83
CA LEU A 9 -23.11 11.48 21.37
C LEU A 9 -23.02 11.40 19.84
N GLY A 10 -24.05 11.85 19.13
CA GLY A 10 -24.06 11.89 17.66
C GLY A 10 -23.03 12.86 17.09
N THR A 11 -22.83 14.03 17.73
CA THR A 11 -21.84 15.01 17.28
C THR A 11 -20.39 14.59 17.54
N VAL A 12 -20.11 13.83 18.61
CA VAL A 12 -18.76 13.32 18.90
C VAL A 12 -18.33 12.23 17.89
N PHE A 13 -19.29 11.48 17.34
CA PHE A 13 -19.00 10.46 16.32
C PHE A 13 -18.69 11.06 14.94
N LEU A 14 -19.12 12.29 14.66
CA LEU A 14 -18.94 12.97 13.37
C LEU A 14 -17.68 13.86 13.30
N SER A 15 -17.00 14.10 14.42
CA SER A 15 -15.78 14.92 14.47
C SER A 15 -14.48 14.21 14.07
N SER A 16 -14.52 12.92 13.70
CA SER A 16 -13.33 12.12 13.41
C SER A 16 -12.79 12.25 11.97
N PHE A 17 -13.35 13.13 11.14
CA PHE A 17 -12.96 13.28 9.73
C PHE A 17 -11.96 14.43 9.50
N THR A 18 -11.17 14.79 10.51
CA THR A 18 -10.01 15.66 10.30
C THR A 18 -8.83 14.79 9.85
N THR A 19 -8.11 15.23 8.81
CA THR A 19 -6.96 14.59 8.14
C THR A 19 -5.71 14.44 9.02
N ALA A 20 -5.86 13.94 10.25
CA ALA A 20 -4.75 13.48 11.06
C ALA A 20 -4.47 12.03 10.65
N GLN A 21 -3.28 11.74 10.10
CA GLN A 21 -2.79 10.37 9.99
C GLN A 21 -2.89 9.74 11.38
N THR A 22 -3.87 8.86 11.56
CA THR A 22 -4.13 8.31 12.90
C THR A 22 -2.97 7.42 13.33
N PRO A 23 -2.62 7.37 14.62
CA PRO A 23 -1.61 6.42 15.11
C PRO A 23 -1.88 4.96 14.68
N ILE A 24 -3.16 4.64 14.46
CA ILE A 24 -3.64 3.32 14.03
C ILE A 24 -3.28 3.03 12.57
N SER A 25 -3.51 3.97 11.64
CA SER A 25 -3.15 3.78 10.22
C SER A 25 -1.64 3.60 10.04
N CYS A 26 -0.85 4.34 10.83
CA CYS A 26 0.60 4.23 10.80
C CYS A 26 1.08 2.86 11.32
N ALA A 27 0.52 2.40 12.45
CA ALA A 27 0.82 1.08 13.00
C ALA A 27 0.40 -0.07 12.05
N PHE A 28 -0.75 0.08 11.37
CA PHE A 28 -1.20 -0.88 10.35
C PHE A 28 -0.21 -0.96 9.19
N CYS A 29 0.23 0.19 8.66
CA CYS A 29 1.21 0.24 7.58
C CYS A 29 2.53 -0.46 7.94
N LEU A 30 3.10 -0.09 9.09
CA LEU A 30 4.38 -0.64 9.55
C LEU A 30 4.29 -2.15 9.75
N SER A 31 3.19 -2.64 10.33
CA SER A 31 2.97 -4.06 10.56
C SER A 31 2.79 -4.83 9.24
N GLY A 32 2.06 -4.25 8.28
CA GLY A 32 1.91 -4.81 6.94
C GLY A 32 3.24 -4.91 6.18
N LEU A 33 4.03 -3.83 6.19
CA LEU A 33 5.36 -3.83 5.57
C LEU A 33 6.29 -4.86 6.21
N ALA A 34 6.27 -4.98 7.55
CA ALA A 34 7.05 -6.00 8.25
C ALA A 34 6.68 -7.42 7.79
N GLN A 35 5.38 -7.72 7.63
CA GLN A 35 4.92 -9.01 7.14
C GLN A 35 5.34 -9.27 5.69
N ILE A 36 5.21 -8.28 4.81
CA ILE A 36 5.65 -8.37 3.42
C ILE A 36 7.16 -8.61 3.34
N ASN A 37 7.96 -7.89 4.12
CA ASN A 37 9.41 -8.06 4.16
C ASN A 37 9.81 -9.47 4.62
N GLN A 38 9.15 -9.99 5.66
CA GLN A 38 9.38 -11.36 6.13
C GLN A 38 9.08 -12.38 5.05
N GLN A 39 7.96 -12.23 4.34
CA GLN A 39 7.64 -13.09 3.22
C GLN A 39 8.75 -12.99 2.16
N ILE A 40 9.15 -11.78 1.76
CA ILE A 40 10.14 -11.54 0.68
C ILE A 40 11.47 -12.20 0.98
N LEU A 41 11.95 -12.10 2.22
CA LEU A 41 13.20 -12.72 2.66
C LEU A 41 13.11 -14.25 2.73
N SER A 42 11.92 -14.78 3.00
CA SER A 42 11.69 -16.21 3.16
C SER A 42 11.40 -16.96 1.84
N SER A 43 11.17 -16.25 0.72
CA SER A 43 10.80 -16.87 -0.55
C SER A 43 11.61 -16.34 -1.74
N PRO A 44 12.51 -17.15 -2.33
CA PRO A 44 13.26 -16.76 -3.52
C PRO A 44 12.37 -16.55 -4.76
N ASP A 45 11.16 -17.12 -4.77
CA ASP A 45 10.25 -17.03 -5.92
C ASP A 45 9.31 -15.82 -5.87
N MET A 46 9.33 -15.06 -4.78
CA MET A 46 8.42 -13.94 -4.57
C MET A 46 8.51 -12.87 -5.66
N GLN A 47 9.73 -12.58 -6.08
CA GLN A 47 9.98 -11.61 -7.15
C GLN A 47 9.26 -12.03 -8.42
N ALA A 48 9.40 -13.30 -8.83
CA ALA A 48 8.75 -13.83 -10.02
C ALA A 48 7.21 -13.79 -9.87
N GLN A 49 6.68 -14.17 -8.70
CA GLN A 49 5.25 -14.15 -8.44
C GLN A 49 4.65 -12.75 -8.52
N MET A 50 5.31 -11.75 -7.91
CA MET A 50 4.84 -10.36 -8.02
C MET A 50 4.95 -9.82 -9.44
N GLY A 51 5.97 -10.24 -10.21
CA GLY A 51 6.09 -9.89 -11.63
C GLY A 51 4.93 -10.44 -12.46
N ILE A 52 4.55 -11.70 -12.21
CA ILE A 52 3.39 -12.34 -12.85
C ILE A 52 2.11 -11.60 -12.48
N GLN A 53 1.89 -11.28 -11.20
CA GLN A 53 0.70 -10.55 -10.76
C GLN A 53 0.63 -9.14 -11.35
N ALA A 54 1.74 -8.41 -11.39
CA ALA A 54 1.80 -7.10 -12.04
C ALA A 54 1.49 -7.20 -13.54
N SER A 55 1.97 -8.25 -14.22
CA SER A 55 1.68 -8.51 -15.63
C SER A 55 0.20 -8.82 -15.87
N GLN A 56 -0.44 -9.58 -14.96
CA GLN A 56 -1.88 -9.81 -14.98
C GLN A 56 -2.67 -8.52 -14.74
N GLY A 57 -2.14 -7.61 -13.89
CA GLY A 57 -2.68 -6.27 -13.71
C GLY A 57 -2.68 -5.46 -15.02
N CYS A 58 -1.60 -5.53 -15.81
CA CYS A 58 -1.58 -4.93 -17.13
C CYS A 58 -2.66 -5.50 -18.06
N ASP A 59 -2.99 -6.80 -17.97
CA ASP A 59 -3.99 -7.44 -18.82
C ASP A 59 -5.42 -6.93 -18.58
N GLN A 60 -5.69 -6.37 -17.40
CA GLN A 60 -6.99 -5.76 -17.06
C GLN A 60 -7.20 -4.41 -17.79
N ILE A 61 -6.16 -3.84 -18.41
CA ILE A 61 -6.28 -2.57 -19.13
C ILE A 61 -7.09 -2.78 -20.42
N PRO A 62 -8.21 -2.07 -20.62
CA PRO A 62 -9.11 -2.28 -21.75
C PRO A 62 -8.50 -1.84 -23.09
N VAL A 63 -7.62 -0.84 -23.07
CA VAL A 63 -6.97 -0.31 -24.26
C VAL A 63 -5.77 -1.18 -24.64
N LYS A 64 -5.82 -1.79 -25.83
CA LYS A 64 -4.78 -2.71 -26.32
C LYS A 64 -3.37 -2.10 -26.33
N GLN A 65 -3.24 -0.87 -26.83
CA GLN A 65 -1.94 -0.18 -26.88
C GLN A 65 -1.37 0.02 -25.48
N THR A 66 -2.18 0.53 -24.54
CA THR A 66 -1.78 0.77 -23.16
C THR A 66 -1.41 -0.54 -22.44
N ARG A 67 -2.12 -1.64 -22.71
CA ARG A 67 -1.76 -2.97 -22.20
C ARG A 67 -0.37 -3.42 -22.65
N GLN A 68 -0.09 -3.29 -23.95
CA GLN A 68 1.21 -3.67 -24.52
C GLN A 68 2.33 -2.81 -23.95
N THR A 69 2.11 -1.49 -23.84
CA THR A 69 3.06 -0.57 -23.20
C THR A 69 3.28 -0.92 -21.73
N CYS A 70 2.22 -1.18 -20.95
CA CYS A 70 2.33 -1.59 -19.54
C CYS A 70 3.20 -2.84 -19.38
N ARG A 71 2.95 -3.88 -20.18
CA ARG A 71 3.76 -5.09 -20.18
C ARG A 71 5.22 -4.85 -20.58
N GLY A 72 5.45 -4.03 -21.60
CA GLY A 72 6.79 -3.65 -22.02
C GLY A 72 7.55 -2.92 -20.90
N THR A 73 6.93 -1.89 -20.31
CA THR A 73 7.50 -1.15 -19.19
C THR A 73 7.77 -2.05 -17.99
N LEU A 74 6.83 -2.94 -17.65
CA LEU A 74 7.01 -3.90 -16.57
C LEU A 74 8.20 -4.82 -16.83
N ASN A 75 8.29 -5.45 -18.00
CA ASN A 75 9.41 -6.34 -18.32
C ASN A 75 10.77 -5.62 -18.25
N THR A 76 10.84 -4.36 -18.64
CA THR A 76 12.07 -3.57 -18.58
C THR A 76 12.41 -3.11 -17.17
N ASN A 77 11.42 -2.70 -16.37
CA ASN A 77 11.65 -1.94 -15.14
C ASN A 77 11.30 -2.71 -13.85
N PHE A 78 10.68 -3.88 -13.94
CA PHE A 78 10.19 -4.59 -12.76
C PHE A 78 11.31 -4.95 -11.78
N ASN A 79 12.47 -5.39 -12.25
CA ASN A 79 13.59 -5.68 -11.37
C ASN A 79 14.07 -4.45 -10.59
N ILE A 80 14.10 -3.28 -11.26
CA ILE A 80 14.46 -2.00 -10.65
C ILE A 80 13.41 -1.62 -9.60
N PHE A 81 12.12 -1.71 -9.96
CA PHE A 81 11.02 -1.46 -9.04
C PHE A 81 11.10 -2.35 -7.79
N TYR A 82 11.25 -3.66 -7.98
CA TYR A 82 11.31 -4.64 -6.90
C TYR A 82 12.49 -4.37 -5.95
N THR A 83 13.67 -4.10 -6.50
CA THR A 83 14.87 -3.81 -5.71
C THR A 83 14.69 -2.53 -4.89
N ASN A 84 14.13 -1.46 -5.49
CA ASN A 84 13.89 -0.21 -4.77
C ASN A 84 12.82 -0.36 -3.67
N PHE A 85 11.72 -1.05 -3.97
CA PHE A 85 10.66 -1.33 -3.00
C PHE A 85 11.21 -2.09 -1.80
N THR A 86 11.95 -3.17 -2.03
CA THR A 86 12.49 -4.01 -0.95
C THR A 86 13.54 -3.27 -0.12
N MET A 87 14.42 -2.48 -0.74
CA MET A 87 15.37 -1.64 -0.02
C MET A 87 14.67 -0.59 0.84
N GLN A 88 13.68 0.14 0.31
CA GLN A 88 12.97 1.16 1.08
C GLN A 88 12.14 0.56 2.21
N SER A 89 11.43 -0.53 1.92
CA SER A 89 10.60 -1.23 2.91
C SER A 89 11.44 -1.79 4.07
N ASN A 90 12.67 -2.25 3.81
CA ASN A 90 13.57 -2.75 4.87
C ASN A 90 14.30 -1.62 5.62
N ASN A 91 14.84 -0.62 4.91
CA ASN A 91 15.71 0.38 5.51
C ASN A 91 14.95 1.60 6.07
N SER A 92 13.76 1.88 5.56
CA SER A 92 12.99 3.07 5.92
C SER A 92 11.47 2.81 5.90
N PRO A 93 10.96 1.78 6.62
CA PRO A 93 9.54 1.43 6.62
C PRO A 93 8.65 2.59 7.08
N THR A 94 9.07 3.39 8.06
CA THR A 94 8.34 4.57 8.51
C THR A 94 8.22 5.63 7.40
N GLN A 95 9.30 5.91 6.69
CA GLN A 95 9.27 6.89 5.59
C GLN A 95 8.38 6.41 4.44
N MET A 96 8.37 5.11 4.16
CA MET A 96 7.48 4.52 3.18
C MET A 96 6.02 4.69 3.59
N CYS A 97 5.69 4.45 4.85
CA CYS A 97 4.34 4.69 5.38
C CYS A 97 3.93 6.17 5.38
N ILE A 98 4.89 7.09 5.59
CA ILE A 98 4.68 8.54 5.44
C ILE A 98 4.34 8.89 3.99
N ASN A 99 5.13 8.36 3.04
CA ASN A 99 4.92 8.61 1.61
C ASN A 99 3.59 8.03 1.11
N MET A 100 3.06 7.00 1.77
CA MET A 100 1.73 6.43 1.53
C MET A 100 0.60 7.21 2.21
N GLY A 101 0.90 8.25 3.00
CA GLY A 101 -0.06 9.03 3.77
C GLY A 101 -0.75 8.25 4.89
N MET A 102 -0.14 7.15 5.35
CA MET A 102 -0.66 6.31 6.44
C MET A 102 -0.02 6.67 7.79
N CYS A 103 1.22 7.14 7.74
CA CYS A 103 1.87 8.03 8.69
C CYS A 103 2.04 9.39 7.99
#